data_AF-A0A2W0A0H4-F1
#
_entry.id   AF-A0A2W0A0H4-F1
#
_cell.length_a   1.000
_cell.length_b   1.000
_cell.length_c   1.000
_cell.angle_alpha   90.00
_cell.angle_beta   90.00
_cell.angle_gamma   90.00
#
_symmetry.space_group_name_H-M   'P 1'
#
loop_
_entity.id
_entity.type
_entity.pdbx_description
1 polymer ?
#
loop_
_entity_poly.entity_id
_entity_poly.type
_entity_poly.pdbx_seq_one_letter_code
_entity_poly.pdbx_strand_id
1 'polypeptide(L)'
;MGGGSWLLEDRNPEDIFTPEDFSEEHRQIAQTTEEFAIKEIVANNEKIEHKEWAVTRELLRKASEIGIATVDVPEQYGGADMDKVSSAIIADRIAKSGSFSVSFGAHVGIGTLPIVYFGTEEQKKKYLPKLTTAEWIGAYALSESTSGSDALNARTKAVLSPDGKHYILNGEKMWITNGGFADVFIVFAKIDGEKFTAFIVERTFPGFSSGAEEKKLGIRGSSTCPLILNDCKVPVENVLGEIGKGHTIAFNILNIGRFKLGAGCVGGTRTALQNAIGYAKQRKAFGKSIAEFGLIKEKIADIAIGIYTGEALVYRTVGMIDAALANIDKSSPEASREIRKGIEEYAVECSIAKVWGSELLDRAVDETVQIYGGYGFVEEYPAERAYRDSRVNRIFEGTNEINRMITTGWLLKQAMAGKVPLLPAIKKLMDEVLAGPSMAEPLEGALAAERTIVSNAKKTALFVAGAASQKYMMALPDQQEVMGAMADILIEVFAMESALLRTLKLVAHNGEAASQLAIAMTQVYIMEAVEKIESAARKVIAAVAEGDMLRTQLAILRRLGKYEPVNTIALRQKIADRVLEAGKYVTA
;
A
#
# COMPACT_ATOMS: atom_id res chain seq x y z
N MET A 1 6.88 -2.49 -18.77
CA MET A 1 6.78 -1.01 -18.84
C MET A 1 7.48 -0.46 -17.60
N GLY A 2 8.19 0.67 -17.67
CA GLY A 2 9.02 1.10 -16.54
C GLY A 2 8.24 1.74 -15.38
N GLY A 3 8.72 1.64 -14.15
CA GLY A 3 8.16 2.35 -13.00
C GLY A 3 8.15 3.87 -13.20
N GLY A 4 7.07 4.54 -12.82
CA GLY A 4 6.86 5.99 -12.98
C GLY A 4 6.56 6.47 -14.40
N SER A 5 6.64 5.61 -15.43
CA SER A 5 6.44 6.02 -16.82
C SER A 5 4.99 6.40 -17.17
N TRP A 6 4.01 5.99 -16.35
CA TRP A 6 2.60 6.43 -16.47
C TRP A 6 2.42 7.95 -16.40
N LEU A 7 3.36 8.68 -15.80
CA LEU A 7 3.33 10.14 -15.78
C LEU A 7 3.59 10.76 -17.16
N LEU A 8 4.36 10.06 -18.00
CA LEU A 8 4.90 10.59 -19.27
C LEU A 8 4.20 10.02 -20.49
N GLU A 9 3.67 8.81 -20.37
CA GLU A 9 3.07 8.05 -21.47
C GLU A 9 1.57 7.94 -21.28
N ASP A 10 0.82 8.01 -22.38
CA ASP A 10 -0.56 7.58 -22.39
C ASP A 10 -0.62 6.05 -22.31
N ARG A 11 -1.61 5.53 -21.59
CA ARG A 11 -1.82 4.10 -21.37
C ARG A 11 -3.10 3.67 -22.05
N ASN A 12 -3.07 2.48 -22.66
CA ASN A 12 -4.30 1.87 -23.13
C ASN A 12 -4.98 1.12 -21.99
N PRO A 13 -6.32 1.01 -22.00
CA PRO A 13 -7.04 0.22 -21.00
C PRO A 13 -6.56 -1.24 -20.92
N GLU A 14 -6.17 -1.83 -22.06
CA GLU A 14 -5.67 -3.22 -22.13
C GLU A 14 -4.29 -3.42 -21.47
N ASP A 15 -3.53 -2.34 -21.28
CA ASP A 15 -2.18 -2.39 -20.72
C ASP A 15 -2.17 -2.49 -19.18
N ILE A 16 -3.33 -2.33 -18.53
CA ILE A 16 -3.45 -2.41 -17.08
C ILE A 16 -4.18 -3.68 -16.63
N PHE A 17 -3.74 -4.20 -15.50
CA PHE A 17 -4.40 -5.29 -14.80
C PHE A 17 -5.46 -4.75 -13.84
N THR A 18 -6.66 -5.33 -13.89
CA THR A 18 -7.84 -4.92 -13.13
C THR A 18 -8.49 -6.14 -12.46
N PRO A 19 -9.36 -5.97 -11.46
CA PRO A 19 -10.09 -7.10 -10.86
C PRO A 19 -10.88 -7.95 -11.87
N GLU A 20 -11.29 -7.33 -12.99
CA GLU A 20 -11.99 -8.02 -14.07
C GLU A 20 -11.10 -9.02 -14.82
N ASP A 21 -9.77 -8.86 -14.74
CA ASP A 21 -8.76 -9.74 -15.35
C ASP A 21 -8.36 -10.93 -14.46
N PHE A 22 -8.93 -11.03 -13.25
CA PHE A 22 -8.64 -12.15 -12.36
C PHE A 22 -8.88 -13.49 -13.07
N SER A 23 -7.88 -14.36 -13.01
CA SER A 23 -8.00 -15.74 -13.45
C SER A 23 -8.99 -16.51 -12.59
N GLU A 24 -9.34 -17.72 -13.00
CA GLU A 24 -10.15 -18.61 -12.17
C GLU A 24 -9.45 -18.94 -10.84
N GLU A 25 -8.13 -19.13 -10.87
CA GLU A 25 -7.31 -19.34 -9.68
C GLU A 25 -7.31 -18.12 -8.74
N HIS A 26 -7.21 -16.91 -9.30
CA HIS A 26 -7.34 -15.66 -8.53
C HIS A 26 -8.71 -15.55 -7.84
N ARG A 27 -9.80 -15.96 -8.51
CA ARG A 27 -11.15 -15.93 -7.92
C ARG A 27 -11.31 -16.99 -6.83
N GLN A 28 -10.76 -18.19 -7.04
CA GLN A 28 -10.79 -19.26 -6.06
C GLN A 28 -10.01 -18.89 -4.79
N ILE A 29 -8.79 -18.34 -4.92
CA ILE A 29 -8.02 -17.92 -3.75
C ILE A 29 -8.69 -16.75 -3.02
N ALA A 30 -9.34 -15.83 -3.75
CA ALA A 30 -10.14 -14.77 -3.15
C ALA A 30 -11.28 -15.34 -2.30
N GLN A 31 -12.03 -16.31 -2.85
CA GLN A 31 -13.13 -16.96 -2.15
C GLN A 31 -12.65 -17.73 -0.92
N THR A 32 -11.62 -18.59 -1.08
CA THR A 32 -11.04 -19.36 0.01
C THR A 32 -10.57 -18.47 1.16
N THR A 33 -9.89 -17.36 0.84
CA THR A 33 -9.41 -16.41 1.85
C THR A 33 -10.55 -15.70 2.57
N GLU A 34 -11.57 -15.23 1.82
CA GLU A 34 -12.73 -14.54 2.40
C GLU A 34 -13.53 -15.49 3.31
N GLU A 35 -13.75 -16.73 2.88
CA GLU A 35 -14.45 -17.74 3.68
C GLU A 35 -13.68 -18.08 4.96
N PHE A 36 -12.36 -18.27 4.87
CA PHE A 36 -11.51 -18.47 6.04
C PHE A 36 -11.58 -17.28 7.00
N ALA A 37 -11.52 -16.05 6.47
CA ALA A 37 -11.58 -14.85 7.29
C ALA A 37 -12.91 -14.71 8.03
N ILE A 38 -14.03 -15.03 7.39
CA ILE A 38 -15.34 -14.96 8.02
C ILE A 38 -15.55 -16.12 9.02
N LYS A 39 -15.25 -17.35 8.63
CA LYS A 39 -15.60 -18.55 9.42
C LYS A 39 -14.62 -18.80 10.58
N GLU A 40 -13.35 -18.50 10.40
CA GLU A 40 -12.30 -18.83 11.38
C GLU A 40 -11.79 -17.58 12.11
N ILE A 41 -11.39 -16.53 11.37
CA ILE A 41 -10.80 -15.33 11.99
C ILE A 41 -11.86 -14.52 12.75
N VAL A 42 -12.94 -14.11 12.07
CA VAL A 42 -13.97 -13.26 12.67
C VAL A 42 -14.63 -13.93 13.88
N ALA A 43 -14.85 -15.25 13.79
CA ALA A 43 -15.40 -16.06 14.90
C ALA A 43 -14.51 -16.08 16.15
N ASN A 44 -13.21 -15.82 16.01
CA ASN A 44 -12.25 -15.81 17.12
C ASN A 44 -11.74 -14.40 17.48
N ASN A 45 -12.35 -13.33 16.94
CA ASN A 45 -11.90 -11.95 17.16
C ASN A 45 -11.73 -11.57 18.63
N GLU A 46 -12.64 -11.98 19.49
CA GLU A 46 -12.56 -11.67 20.91
C GLU A 46 -11.33 -12.32 21.57
N LYS A 47 -11.07 -13.60 21.27
CA LYS A 47 -9.88 -14.32 21.77
C LYS A 47 -8.59 -13.72 21.25
N ILE A 48 -8.59 -13.31 19.97
CA ILE A 48 -7.47 -12.60 19.35
C ILE A 48 -7.20 -11.28 20.09
N GLU A 49 -8.23 -10.46 20.33
CA GLU A 49 -8.10 -9.18 21.06
C GLU A 49 -7.63 -9.37 22.52
N HIS A 50 -8.03 -10.48 23.16
CA HIS A 50 -7.57 -10.88 24.48
C HIS A 50 -6.19 -11.56 24.50
N LYS A 51 -5.48 -11.57 23.36
CA LYS A 51 -4.09 -12.03 23.26
C LYS A 51 -3.91 -13.53 23.56
N GLU A 52 -4.90 -14.35 23.23
CA GLU A 52 -4.77 -15.80 23.28
C GLU A 52 -3.89 -16.31 22.13
N TRP A 53 -2.55 -16.22 22.28
CA TRP A 53 -1.59 -16.49 21.20
C TRP A 53 -1.69 -17.90 20.59
N ALA A 54 -2.14 -18.88 21.36
CA ALA A 54 -2.40 -20.22 20.86
C ALA A 54 -3.46 -20.21 19.73
N VAL A 55 -4.49 -19.37 19.85
CA VAL A 55 -5.51 -19.18 18.81
C VAL A 55 -4.92 -18.55 17.57
N THR A 56 -4.12 -17.48 17.72
CA THR A 56 -3.46 -16.82 16.58
C THR A 56 -2.52 -17.77 15.85
N ARG A 57 -1.71 -18.55 16.58
CA ARG A 57 -0.82 -19.57 15.97
C ARG A 57 -1.59 -20.64 15.23
N GLU A 58 -2.68 -21.14 15.83
CA GLU A 58 -3.55 -22.13 15.18
C GLU A 58 -4.19 -21.60 13.90
N LEU A 59 -4.64 -20.34 13.90
CA LEU A 59 -5.19 -19.70 12.71
C LEU A 59 -4.11 -19.49 11.62
N LEU A 60 -2.87 -19.15 11.98
CA LEU A 60 -1.77 -19.08 11.02
C LEU A 60 -1.48 -20.46 10.40
N ARG A 61 -1.48 -21.53 11.21
CA ARG A 61 -1.35 -22.91 10.72
C ARG A 61 -2.47 -23.30 9.76
N LYS A 62 -3.73 -23.03 10.11
CA LYS A 62 -4.87 -23.25 9.21
C LYS A 62 -4.74 -22.46 7.90
N ALA A 63 -4.28 -21.21 7.97
CA ALA A 63 -4.03 -20.38 6.80
C ALA A 63 -2.94 -20.98 5.88
N SER A 64 -1.90 -21.59 6.46
CA SER A 64 -0.90 -22.36 5.71
C SER A 64 -1.47 -23.63 5.09
N GLU A 65 -2.29 -24.39 5.83
CA GLU A 65 -2.88 -25.65 5.35
C GLU A 65 -3.80 -25.47 4.14
N ILE A 66 -4.50 -24.33 4.07
CA ILE A 66 -5.34 -23.97 2.92
C ILE A 66 -4.57 -23.20 1.83
N GLY A 67 -3.24 -23.05 1.97
CA GLY A 67 -2.34 -22.49 0.96
C GLY A 67 -2.27 -20.96 0.88
N ILE A 68 -3.02 -20.21 1.70
CA ILE A 68 -3.03 -18.74 1.59
C ILE A 68 -1.81 -18.07 2.24
N ALA A 69 -1.09 -18.77 3.13
CA ALA A 69 0.13 -18.24 3.77
C ALA A 69 1.43 -18.51 2.98
N THR A 70 1.35 -19.28 1.89
CA THR A 70 2.53 -19.88 1.22
C THR A 70 2.79 -19.32 -0.18
N VAL A 71 1.96 -18.37 -0.63
CA VAL A 71 1.90 -17.88 -2.01
C VAL A 71 3.18 -17.23 -2.54
N ASP A 72 3.96 -16.56 -1.69
CA ASP A 72 5.20 -15.90 -2.11
C ASP A 72 6.46 -16.76 -1.91
N VAL A 73 6.30 -18.01 -1.47
CA VAL A 73 7.42 -18.93 -1.23
C VAL A 73 7.57 -19.86 -2.45
N PRO A 74 8.79 -20.11 -2.96
CA PRO A 74 9.00 -21.05 -4.04
C PRO A 74 8.57 -22.49 -3.71
N GLU A 75 8.06 -23.23 -4.69
CA GLU A 75 7.57 -24.62 -4.52
C GLU A 75 8.60 -25.56 -3.90
N GLN A 76 9.87 -25.44 -4.30
CA GLN A 76 10.97 -26.25 -3.77
C GLN A 76 11.22 -26.09 -2.25
N TYR A 77 10.62 -25.08 -1.63
CA TYR A 77 10.64 -24.87 -0.17
C TYR A 77 9.24 -25.00 0.46
N GLY A 78 8.32 -25.70 -0.23
CA GLY A 78 6.97 -26.00 0.22
C GLY A 78 5.93 -24.92 -0.10
N GLY A 79 6.31 -23.85 -0.79
CA GLY A 79 5.39 -22.77 -1.15
C GLY A 79 4.55 -23.04 -2.39
N ALA A 80 3.78 -22.04 -2.82
CA ALA A 80 2.95 -22.10 -4.03
C ALA A 80 3.47 -21.26 -5.21
N ASP A 81 4.54 -20.47 -5.01
CA ASP A 81 5.20 -19.61 -6.03
C ASP A 81 4.25 -18.81 -6.93
N MET A 82 3.16 -18.31 -6.35
CA MET A 82 2.12 -17.57 -7.05
C MET A 82 2.55 -16.13 -7.35
N ASP A 83 1.79 -15.50 -8.24
CA ASP A 83 1.98 -14.12 -8.64
C ASP A 83 1.66 -13.13 -7.50
N LYS A 84 2.11 -11.88 -7.66
CA LYS A 84 1.91 -10.84 -6.65
C LYS A 84 0.47 -10.36 -6.61
N VAL A 85 -0.28 -10.50 -7.69
CA VAL A 85 -1.75 -10.38 -7.71
C VAL A 85 -2.39 -11.29 -6.67
N SER A 86 -2.06 -12.57 -6.63
CA SER A 86 -2.58 -13.53 -5.64
C SER A 86 -2.28 -13.09 -4.22
N SER A 87 -1.04 -12.62 -3.97
CA SER A 87 -0.63 -12.09 -2.68
C SER A 87 -1.40 -10.82 -2.27
N ALA A 88 -1.74 -9.95 -3.22
CA ALA A 88 -2.57 -8.77 -2.97
C ALA A 88 -4.03 -9.13 -2.71
N ILE A 89 -4.58 -10.10 -3.45
CA ILE A 89 -5.93 -10.65 -3.23
C ILE A 89 -6.05 -11.19 -1.81
N ILE A 90 -5.07 -11.98 -1.34
CA ILE A 90 -5.10 -12.51 0.02
C ILE A 90 -5.07 -11.38 1.05
N ALA A 91 -4.19 -10.38 0.87
CA ALA A 91 -4.11 -9.24 1.77
C ALA A 91 -5.43 -8.44 1.83
N ASP A 92 -6.11 -8.27 0.68
CA ASP A 92 -7.42 -7.65 0.58
C ASP A 92 -8.49 -8.49 1.33
N ARG A 93 -8.62 -9.78 1.01
CA ARG A 93 -9.71 -10.63 1.53
C ARG A 93 -9.56 -11.00 3.00
N ILE A 94 -8.33 -11.08 3.51
CA ILE A 94 -8.07 -11.40 4.92
C ILE A 94 -8.34 -10.22 5.87
N ALA A 95 -8.51 -9.01 5.35
CA ALA A 95 -8.69 -7.75 6.10
C ALA A 95 -10.08 -7.60 6.73
N LYS A 96 -10.50 -8.61 7.53
CA LYS A 96 -11.73 -8.62 8.35
C LYS A 96 -11.46 -8.36 9.83
N SER A 97 -10.20 -8.53 10.25
CA SER A 97 -9.72 -8.32 11.61
C SER A 97 -8.32 -7.72 11.57
N GLY A 98 -8.19 -6.42 11.89
CA GLY A 98 -6.91 -5.72 11.81
C GLY A 98 -5.80 -6.43 12.58
N SER A 99 -6.10 -6.87 13.81
CA SER A 99 -5.18 -7.62 14.68
C SER A 99 -4.61 -8.89 14.03
N PHE A 100 -5.47 -9.74 13.46
CA PHE A 100 -4.99 -10.96 12.81
C PHE A 100 -4.29 -10.66 11.48
N SER A 101 -4.84 -9.75 10.66
CA SER A 101 -4.25 -9.39 9.37
C SER A 101 -2.83 -8.85 9.52
N VAL A 102 -2.53 -8.09 10.58
CA VAL A 102 -1.17 -7.61 10.88
C VAL A 102 -0.25 -8.76 11.28
N SER A 103 -0.72 -9.71 12.10
CA SER A 103 0.08 -10.88 12.48
C SER A 103 0.40 -11.78 11.28
N PHE A 104 -0.61 -12.05 10.45
CA PHE A 104 -0.49 -12.80 9.20
C PHE A 104 0.45 -12.10 8.23
N GLY A 105 0.21 -10.82 7.95
CA GLY A 105 1.03 -10.02 7.03
C GLY A 105 2.49 -9.92 7.49
N ALA A 106 2.74 -9.79 8.80
CA ALA A 106 4.09 -9.80 9.33
C ALA A 106 4.80 -11.14 9.10
N HIS A 107 4.09 -12.26 9.26
CA HIS A 107 4.65 -13.59 9.03
C HIS A 107 4.94 -13.84 7.54
N VAL A 108 3.94 -13.71 6.66
CA VAL A 108 4.07 -14.06 5.23
C VAL A 108 4.79 -12.99 4.40
N GLY A 109 4.92 -11.77 4.96
CA GLY A 109 5.64 -10.66 4.35
C GLY A 109 7.02 -10.51 4.99
N ILE A 110 7.17 -9.49 5.83
CA ILE A 110 8.46 -9.03 6.35
C ILE A 110 9.22 -10.09 7.16
N GLY A 111 8.56 -11.08 7.75
CA GLY A 111 9.20 -12.16 8.52
C GLY A 111 9.75 -13.31 7.68
N THR A 112 9.18 -13.58 6.50
CA THR A 112 9.57 -14.73 5.65
C THR A 112 10.30 -14.31 4.39
N LEU A 113 9.85 -13.24 3.72
CA LEU A 113 10.40 -12.79 2.44
C LEU A 113 11.87 -12.39 2.45
N PRO A 114 12.46 -11.88 3.55
CA PRO A 114 13.91 -11.67 3.59
C PRO A 114 14.69 -12.97 3.34
N ILE A 115 14.23 -14.11 3.88
CA ILE A 115 14.88 -15.42 3.65
C ILE A 115 14.62 -15.89 2.22
N VAL A 116 13.42 -15.70 1.69
CA VAL A 116 13.08 -16.05 0.30
C VAL A 116 14.02 -15.35 -0.70
N TYR A 117 14.23 -14.04 -0.55
CA TYR A 117 14.95 -13.26 -1.55
C TYR A 117 16.46 -13.09 -1.31
N PHE A 118 16.91 -13.25 -0.07
CA PHE A 118 18.30 -12.99 0.32
C PHE A 118 18.96 -14.15 1.07
N GLY A 119 18.23 -15.21 1.38
CA GLY A 119 18.77 -16.38 2.04
C GLY A 119 19.73 -17.16 1.14
N THR A 120 20.74 -17.80 1.74
CA THR A 120 21.49 -18.85 1.06
C THR A 120 20.63 -20.11 0.91
N GLU A 121 21.05 -21.06 0.08
CA GLU A 121 20.32 -22.32 -0.09
C GLU A 121 20.19 -23.11 1.23
N GLU A 122 21.22 -23.09 2.08
CA GLU A 122 21.21 -23.72 3.40
C GLU A 122 20.19 -23.05 4.32
N GLN A 123 20.17 -21.71 4.34
CA GLN A 123 19.20 -20.95 5.13
C GLN A 123 17.77 -21.22 4.64
N LYS A 124 17.53 -21.17 3.33
CA LYS A 124 16.21 -21.43 2.74
C LYS A 124 15.71 -22.83 3.10
N LYS A 125 16.53 -23.87 2.89
CA LYS A 125 16.18 -25.26 3.23
C LYS A 125 15.93 -25.46 4.72
N LYS A 126 16.63 -24.72 5.59
CA LYS A 126 16.46 -24.81 7.04
C LYS A 126 15.17 -24.15 7.53
N TYR A 127 14.87 -22.93 7.07
CA TYR A 127 13.83 -22.10 7.65
C TYR A 127 12.50 -22.13 6.88
N LEU A 128 12.54 -22.06 5.54
CA LEU A 128 11.32 -21.85 4.75
C LEU A 128 10.30 -22.99 4.91
N PRO A 129 10.66 -24.29 4.94
CA PRO A 129 9.66 -25.34 5.13
C PRO A 129 8.84 -25.19 6.42
N LYS A 130 9.45 -24.72 7.51
CA LYS A 130 8.78 -24.51 8.81
C LYS A 130 7.97 -23.22 8.84
N LEU A 131 8.43 -22.18 8.14
CA LEU A 131 7.69 -20.92 7.99
C LEU A 131 6.45 -21.13 7.11
N THR A 132 6.59 -21.87 6.01
CA THR A 132 5.50 -22.22 5.10
C THR A 132 4.39 -22.98 5.82
N THR A 133 4.70 -23.96 6.67
CA THR A 133 3.69 -24.71 7.45
C THR A 133 3.17 -23.96 8.67
N ALA A 134 3.72 -22.77 8.97
CA ALA A 134 3.52 -22.03 10.21
C ALA A 134 3.82 -22.88 11.48
N GLU A 135 4.65 -23.92 11.37
CA GLU A 135 5.30 -24.56 12.52
C GLU A 135 6.12 -23.50 13.26
N TRP A 136 6.88 -22.70 12.49
CA TRP A 136 7.59 -21.53 12.96
C TRP A 136 6.92 -20.26 12.45
N ILE A 137 6.77 -19.28 13.34
CA ILE A 137 6.25 -17.96 12.98
C ILE A 137 7.40 -16.97 12.84
N GLY A 138 7.36 -16.18 11.76
CA GLY A 138 8.35 -15.15 11.44
C GLY A 138 7.99 -13.78 12.02
N ALA A 139 9.02 -13.01 12.37
CA ALA A 139 8.93 -11.60 12.76
C ALA A 139 10.11 -10.79 12.19
N TYR A 140 9.95 -9.47 12.13
CA TYR A 140 10.92 -8.57 11.51
C TYR A 140 11.29 -7.45 12.47
N ALA A 141 12.59 -7.32 12.76
CA ALA A 141 13.13 -6.48 13.82
C ALA A 141 14.13 -5.46 13.29
N LEU A 142 13.59 -4.37 12.74
CA LEU A 142 14.33 -3.25 12.19
C LEU A 142 14.39 -2.04 13.13
N SER A 143 13.23 -1.58 13.60
CA SER A 143 13.09 -0.34 14.37
C SER A 143 13.68 -0.43 15.77
N GLU A 144 14.14 0.71 16.28
CA GLU A 144 14.60 0.93 17.64
C GLU A 144 14.00 2.24 18.17
N SER A 145 14.11 2.47 19.49
CA SER A 145 13.59 3.68 20.14
C SER A 145 14.19 4.96 19.56
N THR A 146 15.41 4.87 19.01
CA THR A 146 16.12 6.00 18.38
C THR A 146 16.10 5.99 16.86
N SER A 147 15.51 4.97 16.22
CA SER A 147 15.53 4.81 14.76
C SER A 147 14.25 4.13 14.25
N GLY A 148 13.26 4.97 13.90
CA GLY A 148 12.05 4.57 13.17
C GLY A 148 12.20 4.81 11.67
N SER A 149 11.84 6.01 11.21
CA SER A 149 11.99 6.43 9.80
C SER A 149 13.45 6.43 9.32
N ASP A 150 14.39 6.83 10.18
CA ASP A 150 15.85 6.73 9.93
C ASP A 150 16.38 5.34 10.32
N ALA A 151 15.84 4.30 9.68
CA ALA A 151 16.05 2.91 10.08
C ALA A 151 17.52 2.44 9.99
N LEU A 152 18.32 3.06 9.12
CA LEU A 152 19.74 2.72 8.95
C LEU A 152 20.62 3.21 10.11
N ASN A 153 20.07 4.08 10.96
CA ASN A 153 20.76 4.63 12.12
C ASN A 153 20.56 3.80 13.40
N ALA A 154 20.17 2.53 13.23
CA ALA A 154 20.13 1.53 14.29
C ALA A 154 21.45 1.48 15.08
N ARG A 155 21.32 1.30 16.40
CA ARG A 155 22.40 1.26 17.39
C ARG A 155 22.69 -0.15 17.90
N THR A 156 21.82 -1.13 17.65
CA THR A 156 22.10 -2.54 17.94
C THR A 156 23.42 -2.94 17.27
N LYS A 157 24.35 -3.49 18.06
CA LYS A 157 25.69 -3.87 17.61
C LYS A 157 25.81 -5.37 17.44
N ALA A 158 26.67 -5.78 16.53
CA ALA A 158 27.11 -7.16 16.38
C ALA A 158 28.64 -7.20 16.39
N VAL A 159 29.24 -8.10 17.17
CA VAL A 159 30.70 -8.28 17.23
C VAL A 159 31.02 -9.76 17.03
N LEU A 160 31.97 -10.07 16.16
CA LEU A 160 32.40 -11.46 15.95
C LEU A 160 33.04 -12.01 17.23
N SER A 161 32.64 -13.20 17.67
CA SER A 161 33.20 -13.87 18.84
C SER A 161 34.68 -14.23 18.60
N PRO A 162 35.50 -14.33 19.66
CA PRO A 162 36.92 -14.66 19.51
C PRO A 162 37.21 -15.97 18.77
N ASP A 163 36.29 -16.94 18.84
CA ASP A 163 36.40 -18.22 18.13
C ASP A 163 35.91 -18.17 16.68
N GLY A 164 35.39 -17.02 16.22
CA GLY A 164 34.90 -16.79 14.87
C GLY A 164 33.59 -17.51 14.52
N LYS A 165 32.89 -18.10 15.50
CA LYS A 165 31.71 -18.94 15.25
C LYS A 165 30.37 -18.20 15.36
N HIS A 166 30.32 -17.10 16.10
CA HIS A 166 29.09 -16.35 16.34
C HIS A 166 29.31 -14.85 16.21
N TYR A 167 28.27 -14.12 15.81
CA TYR A 167 28.12 -12.72 16.15
C TYR A 167 27.39 -12.60 17.49
N ILE A 168 27.96 -11.78 18.38
CA ILE A 168 27.36 -11.42 19.67
C ILE A 168 26.59 -10.11 19.47
N LEU A 169 25.26 -10.21 19.53
CA LEU A 169 24.37 -9.07 19.32
C LEU A 169 23.98 -8.44 20.66
N ASN A 170 24.09 -7.11 20.71
CA ASN A 170 23.71 -6.30 21.87
C ASN A 170 22.87 -5.09 21.44
N GLY A 171 21.67 -4.97 21.99
CA GLY A 171 20.75 -3.86 21.71
C GLY A 171 19.28 -4.21 21.98
N GLU A 172 18.41 -3.27 21.64
CA GLU A 172 16.96 -3.40 21.80
C GLU A 172 16.27 -3.03 20.49
N LYS A 173 15.33 -3.86 20.06
CA LYS A 173 14.45 -3.60 18.91
C LYS A 173 13.06 -3.26 19.43
N MET A 174 12.37 -2.32 18.80
CA MET A 174 11.11 -1.77 19.30
C MET A 174 9.94 -2.07 18.36
N TRP A 175 8.78 -2.33 18.97
CA TRP A 175 7.50 -2.53 18.29
C TRP A 175 7.47 -3.73 17.35
N ILE A 176 8.01 -4.86 17.78
CA ILE A 176 8.12 -6.04 16.92
C ILE A 176 6.82 -6.82 16.90
N THR A 177 6.14 -6.76 15.75
CA THR A 177 4.96 -7.58 15.46
C THR A 177 5.28 -9.07 15.58
N ASN A 178 4.36 -9.84 16.15
CA ASN A 178 4.54 -11.26 16.53
C ASN A 178 5.60 -11.49 17.62
N GLY A 179 6.19 -10.43 18.20
CA GLY A 179 7.31 -10.53 19.13
C GLY A 179 7.06 -11.43 20.35
N GLY A 180 5.82 -11.54 20.82
CA GLY A 180 5.42 -12.39 21.94
C GLY A 180 5.37 -13.89 21.64
N PHE A 181 5.31 -14.30 20.36
CA PHE A 181 5.15 -15.73 20.02
C PHE A 181 5.89 -16.20 18.74
N ALA A 182 6.59 -15.33 18.00
CA ALA A 182 7.39 -15.70 16.83
C ALA A 182 8.59 -16.57 17.19
N ASP A 183 8.98 -17.49 16.32
CA ASP A 183 10.09 -18.43 16.53
C ASP A 183 11.39 -17.94 15.89
N VAL A 184 11.27 -17.18 14.79
CA VAL A 184 12.40 -16.65 14.01
C VAL A 184 12.21 -15.16 13.75
N PHE A 185 13.31 -14.42 13.86
CA PHE A 185 13.37 -12.98 13.74
C PHE A 185 14.40 -12.57 12.70
N ILE A 186 14.04 -11.67 11.80
CA ILE A 186 15.00 -10.98 10.93
C ILE A 186 15.45 -9.71 11.65
N VAL A 187 16.64 -9.76 12.27
CA VAL A 187 17.17 -8.69 13.12
C VAL A 187 18.21 -7.88 12.37
N PHE A 188 18.11 -6.55 12.44
CA PHE A 188 19.11 -5.63 11.89
C PHE A 188 20.01 -5.07 12.98
N ALA A 189 21.32 -5.20 12.77
CA ALA A 189 22.37 -4.71 13.65
C ALA A 189 23.57 -4.19 12.84
N LYS A 190 24.45 -3.41 13.46
CA LYS A 190 25.69 -2.93 12.86
C LYS A 190 26.88 -3.77 13.33
N ILE A 191 27.52 -4.48 12.41
CA ILE A 191 28.80 -5.14 12.68
C ILE A 191 29.86 -4.07 12.91
N ASP A 192 30.60 -4.18 14.01
CA ASP A 192 31.61 -3.23 14.47
C ASP A 192 31.06 -1.80 14.67
N GLY A 193 29.73 -1.65 14.80
CA GLY A 193 29.07 -0.35 14.93
C GLY A 193 28.85 0.41 13.62
N GLU A 194 29.31 -0.10 12.48
CA GLU A 194 29.25 0.60 11.19
C GLU A 194 28.46 -0.15 10.12
N LYS A 195 28.68 -1.46 9.98
CA LYS A 195 28.19 -2.25 8.85
C LYS A 195 26.77 -2.77 9.11
N PHE A 196 25.77 -2.00 8.66
CA PHE A 196 24.35 -2.36 8.79
C PHE A 196 24.02 -3.67 8.06
N THR A 197 23.68 -4.71 8.82
CA THR A 197 23.59 -6.12 8.39
C THR A 197 22.34 -6.78 8.97
N ALA A 198 21.73 -7.69 8.22
CA ALA A 198 20.60 -8.49 8.68
C ALA A 198 21.06 -9.86 9.20
N PHE A 199 20.35 -10.38 10.19
CA PHE A 199 20.62 -11.67 10.82
C PHE A 199 19.31 -12.44 10.97
N ILE A 200 19.37 -13.76 10.76
CA ILE A 200 18.31 -14.67 11.16
C ILE A 200 18.57 -15.04 12.63
N VAL A 201 17.66 -14.69 13.53
CA VAL A 201 17.79 -14.95 14.97
C VAL A 201 16.64 -15.84 15.42
N GLU A 202 16.96 -17.01 15.98
CA GLU A 202 15.95 -17.90 16.56
C GLU A 202 15.66 -17.48 18.00
N ARG A 203 14.39 -17.59 18.43
CA ARG A 203 13.95 -17.26 19.80
C ARG A 203 14.79 -17.98 20.88
N THR A 204 15.27 -19.18 20.57
CA THR A 204 16.01 -20.06 21.49
C THR A 204 17.48 -19.70 21.62
N PHE A 205 18.01 -18.78 20.82
CA PHE A 205 19.43 -18.42 20.90
C PHE A 205 19.76 -17.77 22.25
N PRO A 206 20.85 -18.20 22.93
CA PRO A 206 21.24 -17.63 24.21
C PRO A 206 21.42 -16.12 24.12
N GLY A 207 20.84 -15.37 25.06
CA GLY A 207 20.88 -13.91 25.10
C GLY A 207 19.74 -13.21 24.37
N PHE A 208 18.83 -13.96 23.73
CA PHE A 208 17.58 -13.42 23.19
C PHE A 208 16.46 -13.42 24.25
N SER A 209 15.67 -12.35 24.32
CA SER A 209 14.39 -12.35 25.02
C SER A 209 13.40 -11.34 24.43
N SER A 210 12.11 -11.50 24.73
CA SER A 210 11.05 -10.54 24.40
C SER A 210 10.62 -9.81 25.67
N GLY A 211 10.40 -8.51 25.58
CA GLY A 211 9.83 -7.75 26.69
C GLY A 211 8.31 -7.90 26.80
N ALA A 212 7.70 -7.06 27.63
CA ALA A 212 6.25 -7.05 27.83
C ALA A 212 5.50 -6.53 26.59
N GLU A 213 4.26 -6.98 26.45
CA GLU A 213 3.36 -6.53 25.40
C GLU A 213 3.01 -5.05 25.51
N GLU A 214 3.06 -4.36 24.37
CA GLU A 214 2.70 -2.94 24.26
C GLU A 214 1.19 -2.71 24.48
N LYS A 215 0.88 -1.60 25.16
CA LYS A 215 -0.48 -1.08 25.30
C LYS A 215 -0.77 -0.12 24.14
N LYS A 216 -1.46 -0.62 23.12
CA LYS A 216 -1.68 0.09 21.85
C LYS A 216 -3.07 0.71 21.75
N LEU A 217 -3.19 1.75 20.92
CA LEU A 217 -4.47 2.34 20.53
C LEU A 217 -5.37 1.29 19.87
N GLY A 218 -4.90 0.69 18.76
CA GLY A 218 -5.60 -0.31 17.95
C GLY A 218 -4.78 -1.59 17.79
N ILE A 219 -5.29 -2.49 16.95
CA ILE A 219 -4.74 -3.81 16.63
C ILE A 219 -4.27 -4.54 17.89
N ARG A 220 -5.11 -4.52 18.95
CA ARG A 220 -4.71 -4.92 20.30
C ARG A 220 -4.35 -6.40 20.36
N GLY A 221 -5.04 -7.22 19.58
CA GLY A 221 -4.75 -8.64 19.39
C GLY A 221 -3.58 -8.98 18.48
N SER A 222 -2.91 -8.00 17.86
CA SER A 222 -1.59 -8.23 17.26
C SER A 222 -0.53 -8.14 18.36
N SER A 223 0.26 -9.19 18.56
CA SER A 223 1.40 -9.15 19.48
C SER A 223 2.38 -8.05 19.06
N THR A 224 2.84 -7.26 20.02
CA THR A 224 3.84 -6.21 19.80
C THR A 224 4.71 -6.10 21.03
N CYS A 225 5.97 -6.49 20.91
CA CYS A 225 6.93 -6.50 22.02
C CYS A 225 8.24 -5.81 21.61
N PRO A 226 8.98 -5.21 22.55
CA PRO A 226 10.39 -4.98 22.34
C PRO A 226 11.15 -6.32 22.36
N LEU A 227 12.26 -6.39 21.63
CA LEU A 227 13.20 -7.51 21.68
C LEU A 227 14.48 -7.06 22.34
N ILE A 228 14.98 -7.87 23.27
CA ILE A 228 16.18 -7.59 24.04
C ILE A 228 17.24 -8.59 23.62
N LEU A 229 18.36 -8.08 23.13
CA LEU A 229 19.54 -8.83 22.72
C LEU A 229 20.64 -8.50 23.72
N ASN A 230 20.92 -9.41 24.63
CA ASN A 230 21.95 -9.26 25.66
C ASN A 230 22.97 -10.39 25.50
N ASP A 231 24.11 -10.07 24.90
CA ASP A 231 25.10 -11.03 24.43
C ASP A 231 24.48 -12.18 23.60
N CYS A 232 23.53 -11.83 22.74
CA CYS A 232 22.79 -12.79 21.93
C CYS A 232 23.72 -13.48 20.93
N LYS A 233 23.89 -14.81 21.05
CA LYS A 233 24.82 -15.59 20.23
C LYS A 233 24.15 -16.04 18.93
N VAL A 234 24.49 -15.39 17.83
CA VAL A 234 23.96 -15.71 16.49
C VAL A 234 25.05 -16.37 15.65
N PRO A 235 24.87 -17.58 15.10
CA PRO A 235 25.89 -18.22 14.27
C PRO A 235 26.30 -17.37 13.05
N VAL A 236 27.54 -17.50 12.58
CA VAL A 236 28.02 -16.73 11.41
C VAL A 236 27.28 -17.07 10.13
N GLU A 237 26.81 -18.31 9.98
CA GLU A 237 25.97 -18.77 8.88
C GLU A 237 24.55 -18.18 8.90
N ASN A 238 24.16 -17.49 9.97
CA ASN A 238 22.87 -16.81 10.09
C ASN A 238 22.93 -15.33 9.67
N VAL A 239 24.06 -14.83 9.15
CA VAL A 239 24.11 -13.55 8.43
C VAL A 239 23.25 -13.67 7.17
N LEU A 240 22.27 -12.78 7.03
CA LEU A 240 21.36 -12.76 5.89
C LEU A 240 21.84 -11.75 4.85
N GLY A 241 22.11 -12.22 3.63
CA GLY A 241 22.69 -11.42 2.57
C GLY A 241 24.15 -11.03 2.85
N GLU A 242 24.55 -9.84 2.43
CA GLU A 242 25.94 -9.37 2.54
C GLU A 242 26.15 -8.42 3.74
N ILE A 243 27.29 -8.56 4.42
CA ILE A 243 27.71 -7.67 5.50
C ILE A 243 27.73 -6.21 5.01
N GLY A 244 27.07 -5.32 5.77
CA GLY A 244 26.96 -3.89 5.44
C GLY A 244 25.94 -3.55 4.35
N LYS A 245 25.27 -4.55 3.76
CA LYS A 245 24.25 -4.38 2.72
C LYS A 245 22.83 -4.64 3.21
N GLY A 246 22.59 -4.62 4.53
CA GLY A 246 21.25 -4.81 5.11
C GLY A 246 20.20 -3.82 4.60
N HIS A 247 20.60 -2.62 4.18
CA HIS A 247 19.70 -1.62 3.58
C HIS A 247 19.01 -2.14 2.32
N THR A 248 19.69 -2.99 1.54
CA THR A 248 19.11 -3.59 0.32
C THR A 248 17.95 -4.52 0.66
N ILE A 249 18.06 -5.27 1.76
CA ILE A 249 17.01 -6.14 2.30
C ILE A 249 15.85 -5.28 2.77
N ALA A 250 16.10 -4.32 3.66
CA ALA A 250 15.07 -3.48 4.23
C ALA A 250 14.23 -2.77 3.16
N PHE A 251 14.86 -2.12 2.19
CA PHE A 251 14.14 -1.35 1.17
C PHE A 251 13.36 -2.22 0.17
N ASN A 252 13.89 -3.40 -0.22
CA ASN A 252 13.15 -4.32 -1.10
C ASN A 252 11.90 -4.87 -0.41
N ILE A 253 12.04 -5.28 0.85
CA ILE A 253 10.96 -5.89 1.63
C ILE A 253 9.87 -4.86 1.93
N LEU A 254 10.24 -3.60 2.17
CA LEU A 254 9.29 -2.49 2.34
C LEU A 254 8.40 -2.27 1.11
N ASN A 255 8.90 -2.45 -0.12
CA ASN A 255 8.05 -2.30 -1.31
C ASN A 255 6.90 -3.32 -1.32
N ILE A 256 7.18 -4.55 -0.89
CA ILE A 256 6.18 -5.61 -0.80
C ILE A 256 5.19 -5.33 0.34
N GLY A 257 5.70 -4.93 1.50
CA GLY A 257 4.86 -4.51 2.64
C GLY A 257 3.90 -3.38 2.26
N ARG A 258 4.38 -2.38 1.50
CA ARG A 258 3.60 -1.22 1.06
C ARG A 258 2.40 -1.57 0.18
N PHE A 259 2.59 -2.35 -0.89
CA PHE A 259 1.45 -2.68 -1.75
C PHE A 259 0.49 -3.65 -1.06
N LYS A 260 0.99 -4.59 -0.24
CA LYS A 260 0.13 -5.51 0.54
C LYS A 260 -0.71 -4.75 1.57
N LEU A 261 -0.13 -3.77 2.24
CA LEU A 261 -0.85 -2.86 3.14
C LEU A 261 -1.92 -2.07 2.37
N GLY A 262 -1.57 -1.52 1.21
CA GLY A 262 -2.53 -0.84 0.33
C GLY A 262 -3.73 -1.73 -0.01
N ALA A 263 -3.48 -2.98 -0.42
CA ALA A 263 -4.52 -3.97 -0.69
C ALA A 263 -5.37 -4.30 0.56
N GLY A 264 -4.72 -4.52 1.71
CA GLY A 264 -5.39 -4.76 2.98
C GLY A 264 -6.27 -3.58 3.43
N CYS A 265 -5.86 -2.33 3.14
CA CYS A 265 -6.69 -1.16 3.41
C CYS A 265 -7.94 -1.09 2.53
N VAL A 266 -7.85 -1.49 1.26
CA VAL A 266 -9.04 -1.63 0.38
C VAL A 266 -9.98 -2.70 0.93
N GLY A 267 -9.42 -3.83 1.36
CA GLY A 267 -10.14 -4.90 2.06
C GLY A 267 -10.89 -4.44 3.31
N GLY A 268 -10.18 -3.75 4.20
CA GLY A 268 -10.75 -3.17 5.41
C GLY A 268 -11.84 -2.14 5.11
N THR A 269 -11.67 -1.33 4.06
CA THR A 269 -12.67 -0.35 3.61
C THR A 269 -13.95 -1.03 3.16
N ARG A 270 -13.85 -2.16 2.45
CA ARG A 270 -15.01 -2.97 2.04
C ARG A 270 -15.76 -3.55 3.23
N THR A 271 -15.04 -3.99 4.26
CA THR A 271 -15.63 -4.45 5.53
C THR A 271 -16.34 -3.30 6.26
N ALA A 272 -15.72 -2.12 6.32
CA ALA A 272 -16.31 -0.93 6.92
C ALA A 272 -17.61 -0.52 6.20
N LEU A 273 -17.61 -0.52 4.87
CA LEU A 273 -18.80 -0.24 4.06
C LEU A 273 -19.94 -1.23 4.32
N GLN A 274 -19.64 -2.53 4.38
CA GLN A 274 -20.65 -3.56 4.68
C GLN A 274 -21.30 -3.31 6.04
N ASN A 275 -20.49 -2.98 7.05
CA ASN A 275 -20.99 -2.64 8.39
C ASN A 275 -21.83 -1.35 8.38
N ALA A 276 -21.39 -0.33 7.64
CA ALA A 276 -22.11 0.94 7.48
C ALA A 276 -23.48 0.73 6.82
N ILE A 277 -23.54 -0.02 5.72
CA ILE A 277 -24.80 -0.35 5.03
C ILE A 277 -25.74 -1.13 5.94
N GLY A 278 -25.24 -2.17 6.60
CA GLY A 278 -26.04 -3.01 7.50
C GLY A 278 -26.71 -2.19 8.59
N TYR A 279 -25.94 -1.32 9.26
CA TYR A 279 -26.47 -0.43 10.29
C TYR A 279 -27.40 0.64 9.72
N ALA A 280 -27.03 1.27 8.60
CA ALA A 280 -27.82 2.33 8.00
C ALA A 280 -29.22 1.85 7.59
N LYS A 281 -29.35 0.61 7.12
CA LYS A 281 -30.64 0.01 6.74
C LYS A 281 -31.52 -0.28 7.96
N GLN A 282 -30.93 -0.73 9.07
CA GLN A 282 -31.65 -1.11 10.29
C GLN A 282 -32.03 0.09 11.17
N ARG A 283 -31.15 1.09 11.27
CA ARG A 283 -31.34 2.24 12.14
C ARG A 283 -32.43 3.16 11.59
N LYS A 284 -33.43 3.46 12.42
CA LYS A 284 -34.49 4.44 12.11
C LYS A 284 -34.28 5.75 12.85
N ALA A 285 -34.53 6.86 12.15
CA ALA A 285 -34.63 8.20 12.71
C ALA A 285 -35.65 9.02 11.90
N PHE A 286 -36.35 9.94 12.56
CA PHE A 286 -37.39 10.77 11.91
C PHE A 286 -38.40 9.95 11.08
N GLY A 287 -38.80 8.77 11.59
CA GLY A 287 -39.81 7.92 10.97
C GLY A 287 -39.36 7.02 9.81
N LYS A 288 -38.09 7.08 9.38
CA LYS A 288 -37.57 6.28 8.25
C LYS A 288 -36.17 5.72 8.49
N SER A 289 -35.70 4.84 7.60
CA SER A 289 -34.34 4.29 7.67
C SER A 289 -33.31 5.40 7.44
N ILE A 290 -32.18 5.37 8.14
CA ILE A 290 -31.15 6.41 7.91
C ILE A 290 -30.49 6.29 6.53
N ALA A 291 -30.55 5.09 5.92
CA ALA A 291 -30.14 4.87 4.53
C ALA A 291 -30.92 5.72 3.50
N GLU A 292 -32.06 6.30 3.88
CA GLU A 292 -32.88 7.16 3.02
C GLU A 292 -32.51 8.66 3.10
N PHE A 293 -31.52 9.04 3.92
CA PHE A 293 -31.06 10.44 4.01
C PHE A 293 -29.91 10.72 3.05
N GLY A 294 -29.98 11.86 2.36
CA GLY A 294 -28.99 12.24 1.34
C GLY A 294 -27.55 12.25 1.85
N LEU A 295 -27.31 12.75 3.06
CA LEU A 295 -25.97 12.81 3.66
C LEU A 295 -25.41 11.44 4.07
N ILE A 296 -26.28 10.47 4.37
CA ILE A 296 -25.85 9.08 4.64
C ILE A 296 -25.51 8.40 3.31
N LYS A 297 -26.33 8.62 2.28
CA LYS A 297 -26.07 8.13 0.93
C LYS A 297 -24.76 8.68 0.37
N GLU A 298 -24.47 9.96 0.57
CA GLU A 298 -23.21 10.58 0.16
C GLU A 298 -22.00 9.85 0.77
N LYS A 299 -21.98 9.63 2.09
CA LYS A 299 -20.92 8.87 2.78
C LYS A 299 -20.76 7.45 2.24
N ILE A 300 -21.87 6.74 2.04
CA ILE A 300 -21.86 5.37 1.49
C ILE A 300 -21.31 5.36 0.06
N ALA A 301 -21.70 6.33 -0.77
CA ALA A 301 -21.19 6.48 -2.13
C ALA A 301 -19.69 6.77 -2.13
N ASP A 302 -19.20 7.69 -1.30
CA ASP A 302 -17.78 8.06 -1.25
C ASP A 302 -16.89 6.89 -0.83
N ILE A 303 -17.35 6.09 0.14
CA ILE A 303 -16.65 4.85 0.51
C ILE A 303 -16.63 3.86 -0.65
N ALA A 304 -17.75 3.69 -1.37
CA ALA A 304 -17.83 2.79 -2.52
C ALA A 304 -16.94 3.24 -3.70
N ILE A 305 -16.93 4.54 -3.99
CA ILE A 305 -16.03 5.17 -4.98
C ILE A 305 -14.58 4.93 -4.58
N GLY A 306 -14.26 5.08 -3.30
CA GLY A 306 -12.94 4.77 -2.76
C GLY A 306 -12.56 3.30 -2.98
N ILE A 307 -13.44 2.34 -2.72
CA ILE A 307 -13.13 0.92 -3.00
C ILE A 307 -12.85 0.72 -4.50
N TYR A 308 -13.67 1.31 -5.38
CA TYR A 308 -13.50 1.20 -6.84
C TYR A 308 -12.13 1.70 -7.31
N THR A 309 -11.75 2.90 -6.89
CA THR A 309 -10.46 3.49 -7.25
C THR A 309 -9.30 2.74 -6.60
N GLY A 310 -9.45 2.33 -5.34
CA GLY A 310 -8.44 1.57 -4.60
C GLY A 310 -8.12 0.23 -5.22
N GLU A 311 -9.16 -0.51 -5.62
CA GLU A 311 -8.99 -1.74 -6.41
C GLU A 311 -8.25 -1.44 -7.71
N ALA A 312 -8.67 -0.43 -8.47
CA ALA A 312 -8.05 -0.10 -9.75
C ALA A 312 -6.56 0.20 -9.62
N LEU A 313 -6.15 1.02 -8.63
CA LEU A 313 -4.75 1.41 -8.47
C LEU A 313 -3.88 0.29 -7.87
N VAL A 314 -4.39 -0.46 -6.88
CA VAL A 314 -3.63 -1.54 -6.24
C VAL A 314 -3.37 -2.67 -7.22
N TYR A 315 -4.41 -3.12 -7.95
CA TYR A 315 -4.27 -4.23 -8.89
C TYR A 315 -3.49 -3.82 -10.15
N ARG A 316 -3.56 -2.55 -10.55
CA ARG A 316 -2.63 -1.99 -11.55
C ARG A 316 -1.19 -2.07 -11.08
N THR A 317 -0.90 -1.68 -9.83
CA THR A 317 0.46 -1.74 -9.27
C THR A 317 1.02 -3.16 -9.28
N VAL A 318 0.29 -4.15 -8.76
CA VAL A 318 0.80 -5.53 -8.71
C VAL A 318 0.83 -6.19 -10.09
N GLY A 319 -0.09 -5.86 -11.00
CA GLY A 319 -0.02 -6.32 -12.38
C GLY A 319 1.19 -5.78 -13.14
N MET A 320 1.58 -4.52 -12.89
CA MET A 320 2.84 -3.97 -13.43
C MET A 320 4.07 -4.72 -12.90
N ILE A 321 4.07 -5.05 -11.60
CA ILE A 321 5.13 -5.87 -10.99
C ILE A 321 5.17 -7.25 -11.65
N ASP A 322 4.05 -7.97 -11.69
CA ASP A 322 4.00 -9.32 -12.26
C ASP A 322 4.40 -9.34 -13.75
N ALA A 323 3.98 -8.34 -14.53
CA ALA A 323 4.41 -8.20 -15.92
C ALA A 323 5.94 -8.01 -16.07
N ALA A 324 6.60 -7.33 -15.13
CA ALA A 324 8.06 -7.22 -15.13
C ALA A 324 8.75 -8.50 -14.67
N LEU A 325 8.12 -9.27 -13.80
CA LEU A 325 8.65 -10.53 -13.28
C LEU A 325 8.44 -11.71 -14.25
N ALA A 326 7.45 -11.63 -15.15
CA ALA A 326 7.03 -12.74 -16.02
C ALA A 326 8.14 -13.30 -16.92
N ASN A 327 9.12 -12.47 -17.32
CA ASN A 327 10.21 -12.88 -18.22
C ASN A 327 11.49 -13.29 -17.49
N ILE A 328 11.48 -13.36 -16.15
CA ILE A 328 12.65 -13.77 -15.37
C ILE A 328 12.72 -15.30 -15.37
N ASP A 329 13.87 -15.84 -15.78
CA ASP A 329 14.15 -17.27 -15.64
C ASP A 329 14.32 -17.61 -14.15
N LYS A 330 13.29 -18.17 -13.53
CA LYS A 330 13.29 -18.55 -12.12
C LYS A 330 14.34 -19.63 -11.78
N SER A 331 14.88 -20.34 -12.77
CA SER A 331 15.94 -21.34 -12.58
C SER A 331 17.35 -20.75 -12.55
N SER A 332 17.51 -19.50 -12.97
CA SER A 332 18.79 -18.79 -12.97
C SER A 332 19.28 -18.54 -11.52
N PRO A 333 20.60 -18.70 -11.25
CA PRO A 333 21.21 -18.28 -9.98
C PRO A 333 20.98 -16.78 -9.67
N GLU A 334 20.77 -15.97 -10.71
CA GLU A 334 20.50 -14.54 -10.62
C GLU A 334 19.02 -14.21 -10.39
N ALA A 335 18.09 -15.19 -10.51
CA ALA A 335 16.65 -14.97 -10.44
C ALA A 335 16.22 -14.15 -9.22
N SER A 336 16.74 -14.50 -8.03
CA SER A 336 16.43 -13.75 -6.79
C SER A 336 16.92 -12.29 -6.85
N ARG A 337 18.00 -11.99 -7.57
CA ARG A 337 18.49 -10.61 -7.78
C ARG A 337 17.63 -9.87 -8.80
N GLU A 338 17.21 -10.52 -9.87
CA GLU A 338 16.36 -9.92 -10.90
C GLU A 338 14.96 -9.62 -10.37
N ILE A 339 14.37 -10.55 -9.60
CA ILE A 339 13.06 -10.35 -8.96
C ILE A 339 13.09 -9.12 -8.05
N ARG A 340 14.12 -9.00 -7.22
CA ARG A 340 14.32 -7.83 -6.35
C ARG A 340 14.36 -6.52 -7.14
N LYS A 341 15.13 -6.48 -8.22
CA LYS A 341 15.21 -5.30 -9.10
C LYS A 341 13.87 -4.98 -9.76
N GLY A 342 13.15 -6.00 -10.24
CA GLY A 342 11.82 -5.85 -10.84
C GLY A 342 10.80 -5.27 -9.88
N ILE A 343 10.85 -5.67 -8.60
CA ILE A 343 9.99 -5.08 -7.55
C ILE A 343 10.44 -3.66 -7.19
N GLU A 344 11.75 -3.42 -7.07
CA GLU A 344 12.32 -2.10 -6.76
C GLU A 344 11.98 -1.05 -7.82
N GLU A 345 11.84 -1.46 -9.08
CA GLU A 345 11.44 -0.58 -10.17
C GLU A 345 10.11 0.15 -9.90
N TYR A 346 9.19 -0.51 -9.18
CA TYR A 346 7.85 0.02 -8.86
C TYR A 346 7.72 0.57 -7.44
N ALA A 347 8.83 1.00 -6.83
CA ALA A 347 8.82 1.57 -5.48
C ALA A 347 7.90 2.80 -5.33
N VAL A 348 7.71 3.58 -6.41
CA VAL A 348 6.82 4.75 -6.45
C VAL A 348 5.37 4.30 -6.36
N GLU A 349 4.95 3.36 -7.20
CA GLU A 349 3.60 2.81 -7.23
C GLU A 349 3.25 2.12 -5.91
N CYS A 350 4.20 1.36 -5.33
CA CYS A 350 4.02 0.76 -4.01
C CYS A 350 3.78 1.83 -2.93
N SER A 351 4.55 2.92 -2.95
CA SER A 351 4.40 4.04 -2.00
C SER A 351 3.06 4.77 -2.18
N ILE A 352 2.62 4.96 -3.44
CA ILE A 352 1.30 5.53 -3.76
C ILE A 352 0.20 4.62 -3.21
N ALA A 353 0.24 3.32 -3.48
CA ALA A 353 -0.76 2.36 -3.00
C ALA A 353 -0.87 2.36 -1.47
N LYS A 354 0.28 2.43 -0.78
CA LYS A 354 0.34 2.50 0.69
C LYS A 354 -0.31 3.77 1.24
N VAL A 355 0.11 4.94 0.74
CA VAL A 355 -0.40 6.24 1.24
C VAL A 355 -1.88 6.37 0.93
N TRP A 356 -2.26 6.16 -0.33
CA TRP A 356 -3.63 6.31 -0.79
C TRP A 356 -4.57 5.32 -0.09
N GLY A 357 -4.18 4.04 -0.01
CA GLY A 357 -4.99 3.01 0.65
C GLY A 357 -5.19 3.30 2.13
N SER A 358 -4.13 3.66 2.85
CA SER A 358 -4.23 3.98 4.28
C SER A 358 -5.10 5.21 4.56
N GLU A 359 -5.04 6.24 3.71
CA GLU A 359 -5.87 7.45 3.85
C GLU A 359 -7.32 7.24 3.38
N LEU A 360 -7.57 6.32 2.44
CA LEU A 360 -8.92 5.84 2.15
C LEU A 360 -9.52 5.16 3.39
N LEU A 361 -8.82 4.18 3.96
CA LEU A 361 -9.35 3.42 5.09
C LEU A 361 -9.64 4.34 6.28
N ASP A 362 -8.72 5.26 6.60
CA ASP A 362 -8.88 6.25 7.69
C ASP A 362 -10.16 7.08 7.51
N ARG A 363 -10.42 7.60 6.30
CA ARG A 363 -11.67 8.33 5.98
C ARG A 363 -12.90 7.43 6.06
N ALA A 364 -12.82 6.21 5.54
CA ALA A 364 -13.96 5.31 5.49
C ALA A 364 -14.40 4.83 6.88
N VAL A 365 -13.46 4.54 7.79
CA VAL A 365 -13.81 4.13 9.16
C VAL A 365 -14.29 5.30 10.00
N ASP A 366 -13.77 6.52 9.78
CA ASP A 366 -14.30 7.75 10.39
C ASP A 366 -15.78 7.94 9.99
N GLU A 367 -16.07 7.82 8.70
CA GLU A 367 -17.44 7.93 8.21
C GLU A 367 -18.34 6.78 8.66
N THR A 368 -17.77 5.59 8.84
CA THR A 368 -18.50 4.45 9.43
C THR A 368 -18.87 4.73 10.88
N VAL A 369 -17.96 5.27 11.69
CA VAL A 369 -18.27 5.71 13.07
C VAL A 369 -19.37 6.78 13.04
N GLN A 370 -19.28 7.75 12.13
CA GLN A 370 -20.27 8.81 12.00
C GLN A 370 -21.66 8.28 11.62
N ILE A 371 -21.75 7.28 10.73
CA ILE A 371 -23.01 6.60 10.37
C ILE A 371 -23.61 5.87 11.58
N TYR A 372 -22.77 5.26 12.43
CA TYR A 372 -23.22 4.62 13.66
C TYR A 372 -23.65 5.63 14.75
N GLY A 373 -23.13 6.86 14.69
CA GLY A 373 -23.34 7.88 15.71
C GLY A 373 -22.72 7.46 17.04
N GLY A 374 -23.42 7.66 18.15
CA GLY A 374 -22.92 7.30 19.49
C GLY A 374 -22.52 5.82 19.63
N TYR A 375 -23.17 4.91 18.88
CA TYR A 375 -22.82 3.48 18.88
C TYR A 375 -21.46 3.21 18.23
N GLY A 376 -21.00 4.08 17.32
CA GLY A 376 -19.70 3.95 16.68
C GLY A 376 -18.54 4.21 17.64
N PHE A 377 -18.82 4.76 18.82
CA PHE A 377 -17.85 5.03 19.89
C PHE A 377 -17.81 3.95 20.98
N VAL A 378 -18.65 2.91 20.87
CA VAL A 378 -18.78 1.85 21.89
C VAL A 378 -18.09 0.58 21.40
N GLU A 379 -17.25 -0.03 22.24
CA GLU A 379 -16.41 -1.20 21.90
C GLU A 379 -17.22 -2.44 21.46
N GLU A 380 -18.53 -2.50 21.76
CA GLU A 380 -19.45 -3.56 21.31
C GLU A 380 -19.69 -3.53 19.80
N TYR A 381 -19.42 -2.41 19.12
CA TYR A 381 -19.68 -2.24 17.69
C TYR A 381 -18.39 -2.32 16.86
N PRO A 382 -18.45 -2.94 15.67
CA PRO A 382 -17.26 -3.13 14.83
C PRO A 382 -16.68 -1.81 14.29
N ALA A 383 -17.47 -0.74 14.25
CA ALA A 383 -17.04 0.59 13.81
C ALA A 383 -15.93 1.15 14.72
N GLU A 384 -16.06 0.98 16.04
CA GLU A 384 -15.10 1.46 17.04
C GLU A 384 -13.72 0.80 16.82
N ARG A 385 -13.71 -0.53 16.72
CA ARG A 385 -12.47 -1.29 16.53
C ARG A 385 -11.81 -0.94 15.20
N ALA A 386 -12.59 -0.88 14.12
CA ALA A 386 -12.07 -0.52 12.81
C ALA A 386 -11.43 0.88 12.80
N TYR A 387 -12.01 1.84 13.54
CA TYR A 387 -11.46 3.18 13.70
C TYR A 387 -10.09 3.19 14.39
N ARG A 388 -9.95 2.51 15.53
CA ARG A 388 -8.66 2.45 16.23
C ARG A 388 -7.61 1.65 15.45
N ASP A 389 -8.01 0.57 14.80
CA ASP A 389 -7.13 -0.30 14.02
C ASP A 389 -6.60 0.38 12.76
N SER A 390 -7.38 1.27 12.13
CA SER A 390 -6.96 1.94 10.90
C SER A 390 -5.75 2.86 11.11
N ARG A 391 -5.65 3.48 12.29
CA ARG A 391 -4.77 4.64 12.52
C ARG A 391 -3.29 4.32 12.31
N VAL A 392 -2.86 3.09 12.63
CA VAL A 392 -1.47 2.64 12.50
C VAL A 392 -1.02 2.51 11.04
N ASN A 393 -1.95 2.34 10.10
CA ASN A 393 -1.61 2.12 8.68
C ASN A 393 -0.90 3.32 8.04
N ARG A 394 -1.16 4.52 8.56
CA ARG A 394 -0.50 5.76 8.14
C ARG A 394 0.92 5.92 8.71
N ILE A 395 1.35 5.00 9.58
CA ILE A 395 2.60 5.09 10.36
C ILE A 395 3.59 3.98 9.96
N PHE A 396 3.19 2.71 10.03
CA PHE A 396 4.09 1.60 9.69
C PHE A 396 4.30 1.44 8.18
N GLU A 397 5.25 0.58 7.77
CA GLU A 397 5.74 0.48 6.37
C GLU A 397 6.30 1.83 5.84
N GLY A 398 6.91 2.59 6.76
CA GLY A 398 7.27 4.00 6.60
C GLY A 398 6.06 4.91 6.76
N THR A 399 6.21 6.04 7.44
CA THR A 399 5.09 6.98 7.60
C THR A 399 4.61 7.47 6.24
N ASN A 400 3.37 7.98 6.17
CA ASN A 400 2.88 8.53 4.91
C ASN A 400 3.74 9.72 4.43
N GLU A 401 4.36 10.47 5.33
CA GLU A 401 5.31 11.53 4.98
C GLU A 401 6.55 10.96 4.29
N ILE A 402 7.16 9.89 4.84
CA ILE A 402 8.32 9.23 4.22
C ILE A 402 7.94 8.64 2.86
N ASN A 403 6.76 8.03 2.72
CA ASN A 403 6.31 7.48 1.44
C ASN A 403 6.04 8.58 0.40
N ARG A 404 5.55 9.76 0.80
CA ARG A 404 5.46 10.95 -0.08
C ARG A 404 6.85 11.40 -0.53
N MET A 405 7.82 11.48 0.38
CA MET A 405 9.20 11.83 0.04
C MET A 405 9.83 10.82 -0.93
N ILE A 406 9.54 9.52 -0.78
CA ILE A 406 9.99 8.47 -1.71
C ILE A 406 9.33 8.63 -3.08
N THR A 407 8.03 8.89 -3.13
CA THR A 407 7.26 9.07 -4.38
C THR A 407 7.91 10.11 -5.28
N THR A 408 8.21 11.29 -4.75
CA THR A 408 8.87 12.37 -5.50
C THR A 408 10.37 12.11 -5.65
N GLY A 409 11.07 11.77 -4.58
CA GLY A 409 12.53 11.66 -4.55
C GLY A 409 13.04 10.53 -5.43
N TRP A 410 12.36 9.38 -5.46
CA TRP A 410 12.73 8.27 -6.34
C TRP A 410 12.55 8.62 -7.81
N LEU A 411 11.44 9.26 -8.18
CA LEU A 411 11.19 9.67 -9.56
C LEU A 411 12.25 10.66 -10.06
N LEU A 412 12.61 11.65 -9.24
CA LEU A 412 13.71 12.58 -9.53
C LEU A 412 15.06 11.86 -9.66
N LYS A 413 15.34 10.89 -8.78
CA LYS A 413 16.56 10.06 -8.86
C LYS A 413 16.61 9.25 -10.15
N GLN A 414 15.51 8.61 -10.57
CA GLN A 414 15.44 7.88 -11.83
C GLN A 414 15.61 8.80 -13.04
N ALA A 415 15.06 10.02 -12.98
CA ALA A 415 15.26 11.04 -14.01
C ALA A 415 16.72 11.47 -14.14
N MET A 416 17.41 11.75 -13.02
CA MET A 416 18.85 12.08 -13.03
C MET A 416 19.71 10.92 -13.53
N ALA A 417 19.29 9.67 -13.28
CA ALA A 417 19.96 8.48 -13.80
C ALA A 417 19.64 8.18 -15.28
N GLY A 418 18.84 9.01 -15.95
CA GLY A 418 18.47 8.84 -17.36
C GLY A 418 17.50 7.68 -17.63
N LYS A 419 16.91 7.10 -16.59
CA LYS A 419 15.98 5.95 -16.69
C LYS A 419 14.54 6.39 -16.97
N VAL A 420 14.18 7.61 -16.58
CA VAL A 420 12.89 8.23 -16.84
C VAL A 420 13.11 9.56 -17.57
N PRO A 421 12.56 9.77 -18.79
CA PRO A 421 12.81 10.98 -19.60
C PRO A 421 12.01 12.20 -19.10
N LEU A 422 12.08 12.49 -17.80
CA LEU A 422 11.32 13.55 -17.14
C LEU A 422 11.72 14.96 -17.62
N LEU A 423 13.02 15.24 -17.73
CA LEU A 423 13.51 16.56 -18.18
C LEU A 423 13.08 16.89 -19.63
N PRO A 424 13.22 15.96 -20.60
CA PRO A 424 12.63 16.14 -21.93
C PRO A 424 11.12 16.40 -21.91
N ALA A 425 10.36 15.67 -21.08
CA ALA A 425 8.91 15.85 -20.97
C ALA A 425 8.53 17.22 -20.38
N ILE A 426 9.23 17.68 -19.35
CA ILE A 426 9.06 19.03 -18.79
C ILE A 426 9.35 20.10 -19.85
N LYS A 427 10.46 19.95 -20.59
CA LYS A 427 10.80 20.90 -21.66
C LYS A 427 9.71 20.96 -22.73
N LYS A 428 9.26 19.80 -23.22
CA LYS A 428 8.17 19.70 -24.20
C LYS A 428 6.90 20.41 -23.71
N LEU A 429 6.53 20.17 -22.45
CA LEU A 429 5.37 20.84 -21.86
C LEU A 429 5.55 22.35 -21.79
N MET A 430 6.73 22.85 -21.42
CA MET A 430 6.98 24.29 -21.37
C MET A 430 6.89 24.92 -22.77
N ASP A 431 7.37 24.24 -23.81
CA ASP A 431 7.23 24.68 -25.20
C ASP A 431 5.74 24.72 -25.63
N GLU A 432 4.95 23.68 -25.29
CA GLU A 432 3.49 23.66 -25.50
C GLU A 432 2.79 24.81 -24.77
N VAL A 433 3.21 25.09 -23.54
CA VAL A 433 2.61 26.14 -22.70
C VAL A 433 2.85 27.52 -23.29
N LEU A 434 4.05 27.77 -23.84
CA LEU A 434 4.47 29.01 -24.48
C LEU A 434 3.83 29.21 -25.87
N ALA A 435 3.60 28.13 -26.61
CA ALA A 435 2.94 28.18 -27.93
C ALA A 435 1.48 28.66 -27.86
N GLY A 436 0.87 28.67 -26.67
CA GLY A 436 -0.53 29.06 -26.47
C GLY A 436 -1.50 27.90 -26.68
N PRO A 437 -2.81 28.12 -26.47
CA PRO A 437 -3.80 27.06 -26.61
C PRO A 437 -3.85 26.55 -28.07
N SER A 438 -3.57 25.27 -28.24
CA SER A 438 -3.86 24.55 -29.49
C SER A 438 -5.33 24.13 -29.51
N MET A 439 -5.99 24.26 -30.67
CA MET A 439 -7.30 23.64 -30.92
C MET A 439 -7.08 22.13 -31.11
N ALA A 440 -6.95 21.40 -30.01
CA ALA A 440 -7.01 19.94 -30.08
C ALA A 440 -8.45 19.54 -30.41
N GLU A 441 -8.62 18.60 -31.34
CA GLU A 441 -9.93 18.03 -31.62
C GLU A 441 -10.50 17.38 -30.33
N PRO A 442 -11.79 17.59 -30.02
CA PRO A 442 -12.42 16.94 -28.88
C PRO A 442 -12.25 15.43 -28.99
N LEU A 443 -11.88 14.78 -27.88
CA LEU A 443 -11.93 13.33 -27.82
C LEU A 443 -13.38 12.87 -28.01
N GLU A 444 -13.57 11.78 -28.74
CA GLU A 444 -14.87 11.11 -28.86
C GLU A 444 -14.90 9.83 -28.02
N GLY A 445 -16.12 9.35 -27.75
CA GLY A 445 -16.38 8.12 -27.01
C GLY A 445 -16.54 8.31 -25.51
N ALA A 446 -16.63 7.19 -24.80
CA ALA A 446 -16.87 7.18 -23.36
C ALA A 446 -15.79 7.94 -22.59
N LEU A 447 -16.22 8.71 -21.60
CA LEU A 447 -15.34 9.46 -20.69
C LEU A 447 -14.35 10.39 -21.40
N ALA A 448 -14.73 10.94 -22.57
CA ALA A 448 -13.87 11.83 -23.36
C ALA A 448 -13.37 13.04 -22.56
N ALA A 449 -14.26 13.71 -21.81
CA ALA A 449 -13.90 14.86 -20.98
C ALA A 449 -12.93 14.44 -19.86
N GLU A 450 -13.19 13.32 -19.21
CA GLU A 450 -12.37 12.76 -18.14
C GLU A 450 -10.99 12.34 -18.63
N ARG A 451 -10.86 11.78 -19.84
CA ARG A 451 -9.57 11.50 -20.48
C ARG A 451 -8.74 12.76 -20.66
N THR A 452 -9.35 13.86 -21.10
CA THR A 452 -8.68 15.16 -21.20
C THR A 452 -8.26 15.69 -19.83
N ILE A 453 -9.12 15.55 -18.82
CA ILE A 453 -8.82 15.96 -17.44
C ILE A 453 -7.60 15.21 -16.90
N VAL A 454 -7.55 13.88 -17.03
CA VAL A 454 -6.41 13.06 -16.58
C VAL A 454 -5.12 13.46 -17.30
N SER A 455 -5.17 13.68 -18.62
CA SER A 455 -4.03 14.16 -19.41
C SER A 455 -3.52 15.52 -18.88
N ASN A 456 -4.43 16.45 -18.61
CA ASN A 456 -4.07 17.75 -18.04
C ASN A 456 -3.55 17.67 -16.60
N ALA A 457 -4.00 16.69 -15.82
CA ALA A 457 -3.48 16.45 -14.47
C ALA A 457 -2.00 15.98 -14.52
N LYS A 458 -1.64 15.11 -15.47
CA LYS A 458 -0.23 14.75 -15.73
C LYS A 458 0.59 15.98 -16.14
N LYS A 459 0.06 16.82 -17.03
CA LYS A 459 0.71 18.09 -17.41
C LYS A 459 0.89 19.01 -16.22
N THR A 460 -0.09 19.09 -15.33
CA THR A 460 0.01 19.88 -14.09
C THR A 460 1.14 19.37 -13.19
N ALA A 461 1.25 18.05 -13.02
CA ALA A 461 2.34 17.42 -12.27
C ALA A 461 3.72 17.76 -12.85
N LEU A 462 3.88 17.67 -14.18
CA LEU A 462 5.11 18.04 -14.88
C LEU A 462 5.43 19.54 -14.76
N PHE A 463 4.42 20.40 -14.86
CA PHE A 463 4.57 21.85 -14.74
C PHE A 463 5.09 22.24 -13.35
N VAL A 464 4.47 21.73 -12.28
CA VAL A 464 4.91 22.05 -10.91
C VAL A 464 6.29 21.46 -10.60
N ALA A 465 6.59 20.26 -11.10
CA ALA A 465 7.90 19.64 -10.95
C ALA A 465 8.99 20.46 -11.66
N GLY A 466 8.71 20.97 -12.86
CA GLY A 466 9.59 21.86 -13.60
C GLY A 466 9.85 23.17 -12.85
N ALA A 467 8.79 23.83 -12.38
CA ALA A 467 8.89 25.08 -11.65
C ALA A 467 9.67 24.94 -10.33
N ALA A 468 9.41 23.87 -9.56
CA ALA A 468 10.14 23.58 -8.32
C ALA A 468 11.61 23.23 -8.58
N SER A 469 11.89 22.40 -9.59
CA SER A 469 13.26 22.03 -9.96
C SER A 469 14.07 23.23 -10.42
N GLN A 470 13.46 24.16 -11.18
CA GLN A 470 14.11 25.38 -11.64
C GLN A 470 14.45 26.33 -10.48
N LYS A 471 13.55 26.44 -9.48
CA LYS A 471 13.74 27.34 -8.33
C LYS A 471 14.79 26.81 -7.34
N TYR A 472 14.65 25.56 -6.93
CA TYR A 472 15.42 25.02 -5.80
C TYR A 472 16.63 24.18 -6.24
N MET A 473 16.64 23.66 -7.47
CA MET A 473 17.74 22.85 -8.01
C MET A 473 18.16 21.73 -7.03
N MET A 474 19.44 21.67 -6.65
CA MET A 474 20.00 20.68 -5.73
C MET A 474 19.45 20.80 -4.30
N ALA A 475 18.80 21.92 -3.94
CA ALA A 475 18.18 22.12 -2.63
C ALA A 475 16.70 21.67 -2.58
N LEU A 476 16.14 21.18 -3.70
CA LEU A 476 14.76 20.66 -3.73
C LEU A 476 14.50 19.56 -2.69
N PRO A 477 15.42 18.61 -2.42
CA PRO A 477 15.24 17.61 -1.35
C PRO A 477 14.97 18.20 0.04
N ASP A 478 15.43 19.42 0.30
CA ASP A 478 15.25 20.11 1.59
C ASP A 478 13.88 20.81 1.70
N GLN A 479 13.12 20.92 0.59
CA GLN A 479 11.82 21.58 0.54
C GLN A 479 10.68 20.57 0.71
N GLN A 480 10.56 19.98 1.90
CA GLN A 480 9.65 18.87 2.14
C GLN A 480 8.18 19.19 1.86
N GLU A 481 7.70 20.40 2.15
CA GLU A 481 6.32 20.81 1.88
C GLU A 481 6.01 20.89 0.38
N VAL A 482 7.02 21.27 -0.42
CA VAL A 482 6.94 21.31 -1.88
C VAL A 482 6.99 19.87 -2.43
N MET A 483 7.90 19.04 -1.93
CA MET A 483 7.97 17.62 -2.30
C MET A 483 6.70 16.86 -1.92
N GLY A 484 6.16 17.08 -0.73
CA GLY A 484 4.91 16.48 -0.28
C GLY A 484 3.73 16.86 -1.17
N ALA A 485 3.61 18.15 -1.53
CA ALA A 485 2.55 18.60 -2.44
C ALA A 485 2.70 18.01 -3.86
N MET A 486 3.93 17.85 -4.36
CA MET A 486 4.16 17.14 -5.62
C MET A 486 3.80 15.65 -5.51
N ALA A 487 4.09 15.00 -4.39
CA ALA A 487 3.70 13.62 -4.14
C ALA A 487 2.17 13.46 -4.10
N ASP A 488 1.44 14.37 -3.45
CA ASP A 488 -0.03 14.36 -3.43
C ASP A 488 -0.61 14.46 -4.85
N ILE A 489 -0.01 15.30 -5.71
CA ILE A 489 -0.40 15.38 -7.13
C ILE A 489 -0.15 14.03 -7.83
N LEU A 490 1.03 13.43 -7.66
CA LEU A 490 1.36 12.14 -8.28
C LEU A 490 0.43 11.02 -7.82
N ILE A 491 0.09 10.98 -6.53
CA ILE A 491 -0.85 10.02 -5.95
C ILE A 491 -2.22 10.15 -6.63
N GLU A 492 -2.76 11.36 -6.72
CA GLU A 492 -4.08 11.60 -7.32
C GLU A 492 -4.09 11.36 -8.83
N VAL A 493 -3.02 11.71 -9.56
CA VAL A 493 -2.86 11.39 -10.99
C VAL A 493 -2.88 9.88 -11.22
N PHE A 494 -2.12 9.10 -10.44
CA PHE A 494 -2.09 7.65 -10.59
C PHE A 494 -3.45 7.02 -10.25
N ALA A 495 -4.09 7.47 -9.16
CA ALA A 495 -5.40 6.96 -8.75
C ALA A 495 -6.49 7.26 -9.78
N MET A 496 -6.59 8.51 -10.26
CA MET A 496 -7.61 8.90 -11.24
C MET A 496 -7.43 8.20 -12.59
N GLU A 497 -6.18 8.03 -13.04
CA GLU A 497 -5.90 7.35 -14.30
C GLU A 497 -6.25 5.86 -14.17
N SER A 498 -5.92 5.24 -13.04
CA SER A 498 -6.24 3.82 -12.80
C SER A 498 -7.76 3.58 -12.83
N ALA A 499 -8.54 4.44 -12.17
CA ALA A 499 -10.01 4.38 -12.22
C ALA A 499 -10.54 4.59 -13.65
N LEU A 500 -10.02 5.58 -14.37
CA LEU A 500 -10.39 5.86 -15.77
C LEU A 500 -10.14 4.66 -16.68
N LEU A 501 -8.93 4.09 -16.64
CA LEU A 501 -8.53 2.98 -17.49
C LEU A 501 -9.33 1.72 -17.18
N ARG A 502 -9.59 1.42 -15.89
CA ARG A 502 -10.47 0.30 -15.51
C ARG A 502 -11.87 0.48 -16.10
N THR A 503 -12.42 1.68 -16.02
CA THR A 503 -13.76 1.96 -16.56
C THR A 503 -13.81 1.89 -18.07
N LEU A 504 -12.79 2.40 -18.77
CA LEU A 504 -12.71 2.26 -20.23
C LEU A 504 -12.60 0.80 -20.66
N LYS A 505 -11.87 -0.04 -19.91
CA LYS A 505 -11.79 -1.49 -20.13
C LYS A 505 -13.15 -2.17 -19.95
N LEU A 506 -13.86 -1.82 -18.86
CA LEU A 506 -15.24 -2.27 -18.62
C LEU A 506 -16.20 -1.86 -19.73
N VAL A 507 -16.12 -0.62 -20.20
CA VAL A 507 -16.95 -0.09 -21.30
C VAL A 507 -16.65 -0.83 -22.60
N ALA A 508 -15.38 -1.08 -22.91
CA ALA A 508 -14.98 -1.83 -24.10
C ALA A 508 -15.52 -3.27 -24.09
N HIS A 509 -15.52 -3.93 -22.91
CA HIS A 509 -15.97 -5.31 -22.78
C HIS A 509 -17.51 -5.46 -22.67
N ASN A 510 -18.16 -4.62 -21.87
CA ASN A 510 -19.57 -4.76 -21.50
C ASN A 510 -20.51 -3.75 -22.20
N GLY A 511 -19.94 -2.74 -22.85
CA GLY A 511 -20.68 -1.59 -23.36
C GLY A 511 -20.96 -0.53 -22.30
N GLU A 512 -21.25 0.69 -22.76
CA GLU A 512 -21.45 1.87 -21.90
C GLU A 512 -22.70 1.75 -21.01
N ALA A 513 -23.78 1.16 -21.53
CA ALA A 513 -25.02 0.99 -20.80
C ALA A 513 -24.87 0.06 -19.58
N ALA A 514 -24.06 -1.00 -19.69
CA ALA A 514 -23.80 -1.93 -18.60
C ALA A 514 -22.77 -1.38 -17.59
N SER A 515 -21.97 -0.37 -17.99
CA SER A 515 -20.88 0.18 -17.18
C SER A 515 -21.24 1.48 -16.45
N GLN A 516 -22.53 1.81 -16.38
CA GLN A 516 -23.04 3.09 -15.87
C GLN A 516 -22.68 3.40 -14.42
N LEU A 517 -22.53 2.37 -13.58
CA LEU A 517 -22.13 2.56 -12.18
C LEU A 517 -20.62 2.86 -12.07
N ALA A 518 -19.77 2.11 -12.78
CA ALA A 518 -18.34 2.36 -12.87
C ALA A 518 -18.01 3.74 -13.47
N ILE A 519 -18.76 4.15 -14.52
CA ILE A 519 -18.71 5.50 -15.09
C ILE A 519 -19.00 6.53 -14.01
N ALA A 520 -20.14 6.40 -13.29
CA ALA A 520 -20.50 7.34 -12.24
C ALA A 520 -19.43 7.45 -11.14
N MET A 521 -18.89 6.31 -10.67
CA MET A 521 -17.83 6.31 -9.66
C MET A 521 -16.56 7.01 -10.14
N THR A 522 -16.18 6.77 -11.40
CA THR A 522 -15.00 7.38 -12.02
C THR A 522 -15.15 8.88 -12.19
N GLN A 523 -16.31 9.33 -12.67
CA GLN A 523 -16.59 10.76 -12.85
C GLN A 523 -16.51 11.50 -11.52
N VAL A 524 -17.16 10.99 -10.47
CA VAL A 524 -17.10 11.61 -9.14
C VAL A 524 -15.67 11.67 -8.62
N TYR A 525 -14.92 10.56 -8.70
CA TYR A 525 -13.53 10.52 -8.24
C TYR A 525 -12.65 11.53 -8.97
N ILE A 526 -12.76 11.62 -10.30
CA ILE A 526 -11.96 12.55 -11.12
C ILE A 526 -12.24 14.00 -10.72
N MET A 527 -13.50 14.38 -10.48
CA MET A 527 -13.82 15.74 -10.05
C MET A 527 -13.14 16.10 -8.73
N GLU A 528 -13.20 15.21 -7.73
CA GLU A 528 -12.54 15.45 -6.44
C GLU A 528 -11.00 15.48 -6.56
N ALA A 529 -10.44 14.58 -7.35
CA ALA A 529 -8.99 14.45 -7.51
C ALA A 529 -8.39 15.71 -8.17
N VAL A 530 -9.10 16.31 -9.12
CA VAL A 530 -8.66 17.57 -9.77
C VAL A 530 -8.62 18.72 -8.76
N GLU A 531 -9.61 18.85 -7.88
CA GLU A 531 -9.61 19.90 -6.85
C GLU A 531 -8.40 19.77 -5.91
N LYS A 532 -8.08 18.55 -5.50
CA LYS A 532 -6.89 18.28 -4.67
C LYS A 532 -5.60 18.61 -5.40
N ILE A 533 -5.49 18.24 -6.67
CA ILE A 533 -4.32 18.56 -7.51
C ILE A 533 -4.17 20.06 -7.68
N GLU A 534 -5.27 20.78 -7.95
CA GLU A 534 -5.23 22.23 -8.11
C GLU A 534 -4.76 22.90 -6.81
N SER A 535 -5.29 22.47 -5.67
CA SER A 535 -4.89 22.95 -4.34
C SER A 535 -3.39 22.73 -4.07
N ALA A 536 -2.91 21.51 -4.29
CA ALA A 536 -1.50 21.16 -4.11
C ALA A 536 -0.59 21.92 -5.10
N ALA A 537 -1.02 22.08 -6.36
CA ALA A 537 -0.27 22.80 -7.37
C ALA A 537 -0.16 24.29 -7.05
N ARG A 538 -1.25 24.92 -6.56
CA ARG A 538 -1.23 26.30 -6.07
C ARG A 538 -0.25 26.48 -4.93
N LYS A 539 -0.18 25.53 -4.00
CA LYS A 539 0.79 25.53 -2.90
C LYS A 539 2.23 25.53 -3.41
N VAL A 540 2.55 24.67 -4.39
CA VAL A 540 3.90 24.62 -5.00
C VAL A 540 4.22 25.91 -5.75
N ILE A 541 3.31 26.37 -6.63
CA ILE A 541 3.51 27.57 -7.45
C ILE A 541 3.74 28.82 -6.59
N ALA A 542 2.97 28.97 -5.50
CA ALA A 542 3.13 30.07 -4.56
C ALA A 542 4.46 30.02 -3.79
N ALA A 543 5.06 28.84 -3.61
CA ALA A 543 6.36 28.69 -2.96
C ALA A 543 7.54 29.01 -3.90
N VAL A 544 7.37 28.79 -5.21
CA VAL A 544 8.48 28.89 -6.19
C VAL A 544 8.52 30.22 -6.94
N ALA A 545 7.42 30.98 -6.95
CA ALA A 545 7.30 32.21 -7.73
C ALA A 545 6.60 33.34 -6.96
N GLU A 546 6.96 34.58 -7.30
CA GLU A 546 6.37 35.81 -6.78
C GLU A 546 6.06 36.80 -7.93
N GLY A 547 5.33 37.87 -7.65
CA GLY A 547 5.06 38.96 -8.60
C GLY A 547 4.43 38.49 -9.92
N ASP A 548 4.94 39.00 -11.04
CA ASP A 548 4.38 38.68 -12.37
C ASP A 548 4.64 37.23 -12.79
N MET A 549 5.72 36.61 -12.30
CA MET A 549 5.98 35.18 -12.53
C MET A 549 4.89 34.33 -11.87
N LEU A 550 4.52 34.64 -10.63
CA LEU A 550 3.44 33.94 -9.92
C LEU A 550 2.10 34.08 -10.67
N ARG A 551 1.75 35.29 -11.10
CA ARG A 551 0.52 35.54 -11.87
C ARG A 551 0.50 34.72 -13.16
N THR A 552 1.63 34.65 -13.85
CA THR A 552 1.80 33.88 -15.10
C THR A 552 1.63 32.38 -14.84
N GLN A 553 2.30 31.83 -13.82
CA GLN A 553 2.21 30.41 -13.47
C GLN A 553 0.79 30.02 -13.00
N LEU A 554 0.11 30.89 -12.25
CA LEU A 554 -1.28 30.66 -11.86
C LEU A 554 -2.24 30.71 -13.05
N ALA A 555 -1.98 31.54 -14.06
CA ALA A 555 -2.77 31.55 -15.29
C ALA A 555 -2.57 30.24 -16.09
N ILE A 556 -1.34 29.72 -16.14
CA ILE A 556 -1.04 28.42 -16.74
C ILE A 556 -1.78 27.30 -16.01
N LEU A 557 -1.73 27.29 -14.67
CA LEU A 557 -2.45 26.30 -13.88
C LEU A 557 -3.96 26.34 -14.16
N ARG A 558 -4.58 27.52 -14.18
CA ARG A 558 -6.02 27.66 -14.51
C ARG A 558 -6.36 27.12 -15.90
N ARG A 559 -5.44 27.28 -16.86
CA ARG A 559 -5.63 26.76 -18.22
C ARG A 559 -5.56 25.24 -18.25
N LEU A 560 -4.59 24.64 -17.55
CA LEU A 560 -4.45 23.18 -17.43
C LEU A 560 -5.63 22.57 -16.65
N GLY A 561 -6.05 23.20 -15.56
CA GLY A 561 -7.17 22.76 -14.72
C GLY A 561 -8.55 23.15 -15.23
N LYS A 562 -8.72 23.56 -16.50
CA LYS A 562 -10.03 23.92 -17.04
C LYS A 562 -10.84 22.65 -17.36
N TYR A 563 -12.00 22.50 -16.74
CA TYR A 563 -12.98 21.44 -17.03
C TYR A 563 -14.40 21.94 -16.78
N GLU A 564 -15.39 21.19 -17.27
CA GLU A 564 -16.81 21.42 -16.96
C GLU A 564 -17.22 20.49 -15.80
N PRO A 565 -17.70 21.04 -14.67
CA PRO A 565 -18.13 20.21 -13.54
C PRO A 565 -19.35 19.34 -13.86
N VAL A 566 -19.35 18.11 -13.36
CA VAL A 566 -20.53 17.23 -13.42
C VAL A 566 -21.34 17.30 -12.12
N ASN A 567 -22.64 16.95 -12.17
CA ASN A 567 -23.49 16.92 -10.99
C ASN A 567 -23.17 15.70 -10.10
N THR A 568 -22.13 15.83 -9.28
CA THR A 568 -21.64 14.76 -8.40
C THR A 568 -22.66 14.34 -7.34
N ILE A 569 -23.56 15.25 -6.92
CA ILE A 569 -24.65 14.91 -5.98
C ILE A 569 -25.56 13.84 -6.59
N ALA A 570 -26.02 14.04 -7.83
CA ALA A 570 -26.88 13.07 -8.51
C ALA A 570 -26.18 11.72 -8.74
N LEU A 571 -24.89 11.76 -9.11
CA LEU A 571 -24.09 10.54 -9.29
C LEU A 571 -23.92 9.77 -7.97
N ARG A 572 -23.63 10.45 -6.86
CA ARG A 572 -23.54 9.82 -5.53
C ARG A 572 -24.87 9.21 -5.09
N GLN A 573 -26.01 9.86 -5.36
CA GLN A 573 -27.32 9.26 -5.09
C GLN A 573 -27.51 7.94 -5.84
N LYS A 574 -27.21 7.91 -7.15
CA LYS A 574 -27.27 6.70 -7.99
C LYS A 574 -26.35 5.59 -7.46
N ILE A 575 -25.13 5.93 -7.08
CA ILE A 575 -24.15 4.97 -6.54
C ILE A 575 -24.64 4.40 -5.20
N ALA A 576 -25.06 5.28 -4.28
CA ALA A 576 -25.53 4.88 -2.97
C ALA A 576 -26.75 3.96 -3.05
N ASP A 577 -27.73 4.29 -3.89
CA ASP A 577 -28.95 3.50 -4.06
C ASP A 577 -28.62 2.07 -4.52
N ARG A 578 -27.74 1.94 -5.51
CA ARG A 578 -27.31 0.64 -6.03
C ARG A 578 -26.56 -0.19 -4.98
N VAL A 579 -25.67 0.44 -4.22
CA VAL A 579 -24.89 -0.22 -3.15
C VAL A 579 -25.78 -0.62 -1.96
N LEU A 580 -26.73 0.23 -1.57
CA LEU A 580 -27.70 -0.04 -0.51
C LEU A 580 -28.67 -1.17 -0.89
N GLU A 581 -29.13 -1.19 -2.14
CA GLU A 581 -29.95 -2.26 -2.70
C GLU A 581 -29.19 -3.59 -2.67
N ALA A 582 -27.96 -3.62 -3.19
CA ALA A 582 -27.11 -4.81 -3.19
C ALA A 582 -26.71 -5.28 -1.78
N GLY A 583 -26.71 -4.37 -0.80
CA GLY A 583 -26.26 -4.65 0.58
C GLY A 583 -24.73 -4.76 0.72
N LYS A 584 -23.98 -4.47 -0.35
CA LYS A 584 -22.52 -4.58 -0.43
C LYS A 584 -22.00 -3.72 -1.58
N TYR A 585 -20.68 -3.49 -1.61
CA TYR A 585 -19.99 -2.92 -2.77
C TYR A 585 -20.23 -3.76 -4.03
N VAL A 586 -20.56 -3.08 -5.14
CA VAL A 586 -20.78 -3.64 -6.48
C VAL A 586 -20.31 -2.64 -7.53
N THR A 587 -19.94 -3.14 -8.71
CA THR A 587 -19.46 -2.34 -9.86
C THR A 587 -20.46 -2.25 -11.02
N ALA A 588 -21.54 -3.03 -10.98
CA ALA A 588 -22.67 -3.01 -11.92
C ALA A 588 -23.98 -3.28 -11.16
#